data_AF-A0A352IEN3-F1
#
_entry.id   AF-A0A352IEN3-F1
#
_cell.length_a   1.000
_cell.length_b   1.000
_cell.length_c   1.000
_cell.angle_alpha   90.00
_cell.angle_beta   90.00
_cell.angle_gamma   90.00
#
_symmetry.space_group_name_H-M   'P 1'
#
loop_
_entity.id
_entity.type
_entity.pdbx_description
1 polymer ?
#
loop_
_entity_poly.entity_id
_entity_poly.type
_entity_poly.pdbx_seq_one_letter_code
_entity_poly.pdbx_strand_id
1 'polypeptide(L)'
;MNKRVFSIIMIIFIFIMASVSPAYAANRLTTVAVTLPTFKVVLNNTNVDNRYSKYPLIIYKDITYFPMTYSDCRFLGLETKWKGNQEGLSIEASDITAAYSPYRTEVKNGSSYKATIPTFPIKINGKLIDNSKEKYPILIFRDITYFPITWQFAVDEFGWDYSFDSNKGLAINSHNIHLLQSELPNDRAKDMEVMAIADGYVYYAGTNGRITQSEIRPSNNADSNNGIIEPPTSKVVYQLPFSSLSDGKSYVLPRLYAEDGKCYLTYHNGGATMGTEYLIRFDGDKATLINDTRNIQKSFGDKEFLWWAGHTPAPGNLYLKTADPDFADSTYPGHKQIGNPNYLYGWNWSINENTDSQGGAGSRDCYLIGDYLYIMAFDKRAADDFFENGGIKPTTGLYRVNIKTNETIRISDQEVTGFKAEGDYIYYHNTYVELFKYKILEEKEYPIETKLERGNNFIENFEVLGGHIYFESGKDHGLYNSNYVPLGHGVQELKLTGSNKEYVACTLSGNNELPDRIIIYDNTGKKVFRSSDDSYALTVEGNKVYYFNKSTNTICIGDLSSALKGGEGQW
;
A
#
# COMPACT_ATOMS: atom_id res chain seq x y z
N MET A 1 -55.72 -46.61 -31.56
CA MET A 1 -54.42 -47.32 -31.48
C MET A 1 -53.83 -47.08 -30.10
N ASN A 2 -53.55 -48.15 -29.36
CA ASN A 2 -53.69 -48.20 -27.90
C ASN A 2 -52.53 -47.54 -27.12
N LYS A 3 -52.89 -46.79 -26.07
CA LYS A 3 -51.99 -46.17 -25.07
C LYS A 3 -51.01 -47.15 -24.40
N ARG A 4 -51.15 -48.46 -24.61
CA ARG A 4 -50.24 -49.50 -24.11
C ARG A 4 -48.99 -49.71 -24.97
N VAL A 5 -48.95 -49.24 -26.23
CA VAL A 5 -47.76 -49.36 -27.10
C VAL A 5 -46.75 -48.24 -26.84
N PHE A 6 -47.21 -47.05 -26.44
CA PHE A 6 -46.32 -45.93 -26.08
C PHE A 6 -45.59 -46.16 -24.75
N SER A 7 -46.19 -46.86 -23.78
CA SER A 7 -45.51 -47.17 -22.51
C SER A 7 -44.41 -48.23 -22.64
N ILE A 8 -44.48 -49.14 -23.62
CA ILE A 8 -43.45 -50.18 -23.80
C ILE A 8 -42.22 -49.61 -24.53
N ILE A 9 -42.41 -48.67 -25.46
CA ILE A 9 -41.28 -48.01 -26.16
C ILE A 9 -40.56 -47.01 -25.23
N MET A 10 -41.27 -46.37 -24.30
CA MET A 10 -40.68 -45.42 -23.34
C MET A 10 -39.90 -46.13 -22.20
N ILE A 11 -40.27 -47.35 -21.83
CA ILE A 11 -39.53 -48.14 -20.82
C ILE A 11 -38.23 -48.73 -21.41
N ILE A 12 -38.19 -49.06 -22.70
CA ILE A 12 -36.98 -49.55 -23.38
C ILE A 12 -35.99 -48.40 -23.65
N PHE A 13 -36.45 -47.17 -23.88
CA PHE A 13 -35.57 -46.00 -24.03
C PHE A 13 -34.97 -45.51 -22.70
N ILE A 14 -35.67 -45.74 -21.57
CA ILE A 14 -35.16 -45.41 -20.22
C ILE A 14 -34.18 -46.48 -19.71
N PHE A 15 -34.24 -47.72 -20.20
CA PHE A 15 -33.31 -48.79 -19.81
C PHE A 15 -31.98 -48.83 -20.59
N ILE A 16 -31.88 -48.17 -21.76
CA ILE A 16 -30.64 -48.15 -22.58
C ILE A 16 -29.74 -46.94 -22.26
N MET A 17 -30.23 -45.92 -21.56
CA MET A 17 -29.41 -44.81 -21.04
C MET A 17 -28.75 -45.12 -19.69
N ALA A 18 -28.92 -46.34 -19.16
CA ALA A 18 -28.35 -46.79 -17.90
C ALA A 18 -27.14 -47.72 -18.11
N SER A 19 -26.17 -47.35 -18.94
CA SER A 19 -24.87 -48.07 -19.00
C SER A 19 -23.80 -47.33 -19.82
N VAL A 20 -23.31 -46.21 -19.32
CA VAL A 20 -21.88 -45.85 -19.38
C VAL A 20 -21.62 -44.81 -18.31
N SER A 21 -21.52 -45.25 -17.06
CA SER A 21 -20.66 -44.53 -16.13
C SER A 21 -19.25 -44.66 -16.69
N PRO A 22 -18.52 -43.57 -16.99
CA PRO A 22 -17.08 -43.68 -17.06
C PRO A 22 -16.67 -44.23 -15.70
N ALA A 23 -16.18 -45.47 -15.68
CA ALA A 23 -15.42 -45.96 -14.55
C ALA A 23 -14.14 -45.11 -14.53
N TYR A 24 -14.25 -43.90 -13.96
CA TYR A 24 -13.11 -43.27 -13.34
C TYR A 24 -12.66 -44.28 -12.30
N ALA A 25 -11.56 -44.98 -12.58
CA ALA A 25 -10.84 -45.70 -11.56
C ALA A 25 -10.65 -44.70 -10.42
N ALA A 26 -11.39 -44.88 -9.33
CA ALA A 26 -11.19 -44.13 -8.12
C ALA A 26 -9.77 -44.50 -7.68
N ASN A 27 -8.80 -43.67 -8.03
CA ASN A 27 -7.46 -43.74 -7.44
C ASN A 27 -7.71 -43.68 -5.94
N ARG A 28 -7.59 -44.85 -5.29
CA ARG A 28 -7.81 -44.97 -3.86
C ARG A 28 -6.69 -44.19 -3.22
N LEU A 29 -6.95 -42.94 -2.86
CA LEU A 29 -5.98 -42.08 -2.20
C LEU A 29 -5.44 -42.86 -1.01
N THR A 30 -4.12 -43.02 -0.95
CA THR A 30 -3.49 -43.75 0.15
C THR A 30 -3.71 -42.92 1.41
N THR A 31 -4.48 -43.45 2.35
CA THR A 31 -4.83 -42.76 3.59
C THR A 31 -3.87 -43.15 4.71
N VAL A 32 -3.40 -42.16 5.48
CA VAL A 32 -2.57 -42.34 6.67
C VAL A 32 -3.26 -41.76 7.90
N ALA A 33 -2.90 -42.25 9.09
CA ALA A 33 -3.36 -41.67 10.36
C ALA A 33 -2.37 -40.58 10.81
N VAL A 34 -2.91 -39.45 11.26
CA VAL A 34 -2.12 -38.32 11.79
C VAL A 34 -2.69 -37.88 13.14
N THR A 35 -1.87 -37.20 13.94
CA THR A 35 -2.24 -36.67 15.26
C THR A 35 -1.88 -35.20 15.38
N LEU A 36 -2.30 -34.53 16.45
CA LEU A 36 -1.82 -33.18 16.77
C LEU A 36 -0.51 -33.22 17.58
N PRO A 37 0.34 -32.19 17.48
CA PRO A 37 1.46 -32.01 18.39
C PRO A 37 1.01 -31.93 19.86
N THR A 38 1.69 -32.70 20.71
CA THR A 38 1.52 -32.67 22.17
C THR A 38 2.52 -31.74 22.86
N PHE A 39 3.38 -31.09 22.09
CA PHE A 39 4.37 -30.11 22.53
C PHE A 39 4.04 -28.72 21.99
N LYS A 40 4.65 -27.69 22.60
CA LYS A 40 4.52 -26.30 22.17
C LYS A 40 5.12 -26.11 20.77
N VAL A 41 4.48 -25.32 19.92
CA VAL A 41 5.00 -24.92 18.62
C VAL A 41 5.09 -23.40 18.57
N VAL A 42 6.26 -22.89 18.21
CA VAL A 42 6.56 -21.47 18.05
C VAL A 42 7.06 -21.23 16.62
N LEU A 43 6.44 -20.29 15.92
CA LEU A 43 6.81 -19.88 14.56
C LEU A 43 7.10 -18.38 14.57
N ASN A 44 8.27 -17.93 14.13
CA ASN A 44 8.68 -16.51 14.17
C ASN A 44 8.37 -15.86 15.53
N ASN A 45 8.84 -16.52 16.60
CA ASN A 45 8.59 -16.14 18.00
C ASN A 45 7.10 -16.03 18.41
N THR A 46 6.18 -16.61 17.64
CA THR A 46 4.73 -16.58 17.87
C THR A 46 4.22 -17.99 18.22
N ASN A 47 3.49 -18.11 19.33
CA ASN A 47 2.85 -19.36 19.73
C ASN A 47 1.73 -19.75 18.76
N VAL A 48 1.73 -21.01 18.33
CA VAL A 48 0.66 -21.58 17.49
C VAL A 48 -0.34 -22.37 18.32
N ASP A 49 -1.62 -22.03 18.21
CA ASP A 49 -2.71 -22.81 18.82
C ASP A 49 -3.30 -23.86 17.86
N ASN A 50 -2.72 -25.06 17.88
CA ASN A 50 -3.20 -26.19 17.08
C ASN A 50 -4.58 -26.72 17.52
N ARG A 51 -5.06 -26.36 18.73
CA ARG A 51 -6.33 -26.90 19.25
C ARG A 51 -7.54 -26.33 18.53
N TYR A 52 -7.44 -25.08 18.06
CA TYR A 52 -8.51 -24.34 17.40
C TYR A 52 -8.13 -23.85 16.00
N SER A 53 -7.04 -24.37 15.42
CA SER A 53 -6.69 -24.10 14.03
C SER A 53 -7.51 -24.97 13.06
N LYS A 54 -8.04 -24.38 12.01
CA LYS A 54 -8.66 -25.07 10.87
C LYS A 54 -7.62 -25.90 10.10
N TYR A 55 -6.36 -25.46 10.11
CA TYR A 55 -5.23 -26.16 9.49
C TYR A 55 -4.11 -26.28 10.54
N PRO A 56 -4.28 -27.14 11.56
CA PRO A 56 -3.28 -27.30 12.60
C PRO A 56 -2.04 -27.99 12.03
N LEU A 57 -0.86 -27.77 12.62
CA LEU A 57 0.25 -28.68 12.39
C LEU A 57 -0.17 -30.10 12.80
N ILE A 58 0.30 -31.10 12.06
CA ILE A 58 -0.03 -32.51 12.29
C ILE A 58 1.26 -33.33 12.46
N ILE A 59 1.16 -34.50 13.08
CA ILE A 59 2.27 -35.44 13.25
C ILE A 59 1.98 -36.72 12.47
N TYR A 60 2.97 -37.17 11.71
CA TYR A 60 2.98 -38.47 11.05
C TYR A 60 4.38 -39.10 11.16
N LYS A 61 4.44 -40.36 11.60
CA LYS A 61 5.71 -41.08 11.87
C LYS A 61 6.69 -40.24 12.71
N ASP A 62 6.17 -39.63 13.77
CA ASP A 62 6.92 -38.78 14.72
C ASP A 62 7.57 -37.52 14.10
N ILE A 63 7.20 -37.16 12.87
CA ILE A 63 7.60 -35.91 12.21
C ILE A 63 6.43 -34.94 12.23
N THR A 64 6.72 -33.67 12.54
CA THR A 64 5.76 -32.57 12.45
C THR A 64 5.62 -32.14 11.00
N TYR A 65 4.39 -31.84 10.59
CA TYR A 65 4.04 -31.41 9.26
C TYR A 65 3.43 -30.01 9.30
N PHE A 66 3.96 -29.13 8.44
CA PHE A 66 3.56 -27.74 8.31
C PHE A 66 2.49 -27.57 7.22
N PRO A 67 1.37 -26.86 7.50
CA PRO A 67 0.34 -26.58 6.52
C PRO A 67 0.78 -25.51 5.51
N MET A 68 0.73 -25.82 4.21
CA MET A 68 1.05 -24.86 3.15
C MET A 68 -0.16 -24.00 2.77
N THR A 69 -0.76 -23.33 3.76
CA THR A 69 -1.82 -22.34 3.51
C THR A 69 -1.23 -21.02 3.01
N TYR A 70 -2.06 -20.15 2.44
CA TYR A 70 -1.63 -18.82 2.00
C TYR A 70 -0.96 -18.03 3.15
N SER A 71 -1.63 -17.92 4.30
CA SER A 71 -1.16 -17.09 5.42
C SER A 71 0.04 -17.71 6.13
N ASP A 72 0.03 -19.02 6.39
CA ASP A 72 1.12 -19.68 7.12
C ASP A 72 2.42 -19.64 6.31
N CYS A 73 2.34 -19.86 4.99
CA CYS A 73 3.50 -19.75 4.09
C CYS A 73 4.11 -18.36 4.13
N ARG A 74 3.32 -17.30 3.93
CA ARG A 74 3.83 -15.92 3.89
C ARG A 74 4.36 -15.45 5.23
N PHE A 75 3.76 -15.91 6.32
CA PHE A 75 4.26 -15.68 7.66
C PHE A 75 5.69 -16.21 7.85
N LEU A 76 6.06 -17.31 7.17
CA LEU A 76 7.39 -17.92 7.20
C LEU A 76 8.23 -17.67 5.93
N GLY A 77 7.90 -16.66 5.13
CA GLY A 77 8.71 -16.30 3.95
C GLY A 77 8.59 -17.26 2.78
N LEU A 78 7.44 -17.92 2.62
CA LEU A 78 7.16 -18.79 1.48
C LEU A 78 6.03 -18.25 0.61
N GLU A 79 6.15 -18.41 -0.70
CA GLU A 79 5.11 -18.14 -1.68
C GLU A 79 4.62 -19.45 -2.29
N THR A 80 3.31 -19.54 -2.52
CA THR A 80 2.66 -20.72 -3.08
C THR A 80 1.85 -20.38 -4.32
N LYS A 81 1.93 -21.24 -5.33
CA LYS A 81 1.18 -21.13 -6.58
C LYS A 81 0.55 -22.48 -6.95
N TRP A 82 -0.78 -22.50 -7.04
CA TRP A 82 -1.53 -23.67 -7.48
C TRP A 82 -1.99 -23.49 -8.93
N LYS A 83 -1.70 -24.49 -9.78
CA LYS A 83 -2.07 -24.48 -11.21
C LYS A 83 -2.84 -25.74 -11.62
N GLY A 84 -3.73 -26.19 -10.73
CA GLY A 84 -4.54 -27.38 -10.96
C GLY A 84 -3.73 -28.67 -10.96
N ASN A 85 -4.39 -29.80 -11.22
CA ASN A 85 -3.78 -31.12 -11.02
C ASN A 85 -2.69 -31.49 -12.05
N GLN A 86 -2.63 -30.81 -13.19
CA GLN A 86 -1.65 -31.08 -14.24
C GLN A 86 -0.29 -30.44 -13.95
N GLU A 87 -0.27 -29.16 -13.58
CA GLU A 87 0.97 -28.46 -13.22
C GLU A 87 1.29 -28.57 -11.72
N GLY A 88 0.26 -28.72 -10.88
CA GLY A 88 0.37 -28.98 -9.46
C GLY A 88 0.66 -27.75 -8.60
N LEU A 89 1.32 -27.99 -7.46
CA LEU A 89 1.69 -26.96 -6.48
C LEU A 89 3.15 -26.56 -6.67
N SER A 90 3.42 -25.27 -6.73
CA SER A 90 4.78 -24.71 -6.62
C SER A 90 4.92 -23.92 -5.32
N ILE A 91 6.06 -24.07 -4.66
CA ILE A 91 6.41 -23.39 -3.41
C ILE A 91 7.82 -22.80 -3.57
N GLU A 92 8.00 -21.56 -3.17
CA GLU A 92 9.28 -20.86 -3.29
C GLU A 92 9.58 -20.13 -1.98
N ALA A 93 10.82 -20.24 -1.50
CA ALA A 93 11.32 -19.37 -0.44
C ALA A 93 11.59 -17.98 -1.01
N SER A 94 11.19 -16.95 -0.27
CA SER A 94 11.32 -15.56 -0.73
C SER A 94 11.42 -14.59 0.46
N ASP A 95 11.65 -13.31 0.18
CA ASP A 95 11.71 -12.23 1.17
C ASP A 95 10.33 -11.71 1.63
N ILE A 96 9.22 -12.34 1.22
CA ILE A 96 7.86 -11.95 1.63
C ILE A 96 7.67 -12.09 3.16
N THR A 97 6.83 -11.25 3.74
CA THR A 97 6.34 -11.45 5.12
C THR A 97 4.84 -11.18 5.22
N ALA A 98 4.22 -11.56 6.34
CA ALA A 98 2.82 -11.29 6.65
C ALA A 98 2.61 -11.29 8.17
N ALA A 99 1.57 -10.63 8.64
CA ALA A 99 1.18 -10.72 10.04
C ALA A 99 0.73 -12.15 10.40
N TYR A 100 0.84 -12.52 11.67
CA TYR A 100 0.31 -13.80 12.12
C TYR A 100 -1.23 -13.79 12.07
N SER A 101 -1.79 -14.49 11.09
CA SER A 101 -3.23 -14.55 10.83
C SER A 101 -3.70 -16.01 10.78
N PRO A 102 -3.86 -16.68 11.94
CA PRO A 102 -4.22 -18.09 11.97
C PRO A 102 -5.65 -18.33 11.49
N TYR A 103 -5.85 -19.39 10.71
CA TYR A 103 -7.19 -19.86 10.34
C TYR A 103 -7.88 -20.49 11.55
N ARG A 104 -8.61 -19.70 12.35
CA ARG A 104 -9.30 -20.21 13.55
C ARG A 104 -10.62 -20.90 13.24
N THR A 105 -10.99 -21.85 14.08
CA THR A 105 -12.31 -22.50 14.13
C THR A 105 -12.82 -22.53 15.56
N GLU A 106 -14.14 -22.49 15.73
CA GLU A 106 -14.80 -22.60 17.03
C GLU A 106 -14.77 -24.04 17.59
N VAL A 107 -14.56 -25.03 16.70
CA VAL A 107 -14.57 -26.44 17.07
C VAL A 107 -13.16 -26.88 17.42
N LYS A 108 -13.00 -27.38 18.65
CA LYS A 108 -11.74 -27.96 19.10
C LYS A 108 -11.38 -29.19 18.27
N ASN A 109 -10.14 -29.24 17.80
CA ASN A 109 -9.62 -30.40 17.08
C ASN A 109 -9.55 -31.64 17.99
N GLY A 110 -9.91 -32.78 17.43
CA GLY A 110 -9.74 -34.11 18.02
C GLY A 110 -8.27 -34.56 18.02
N SER A 111 -8.01 -35.68 18.68
CA SER A 111 -6.64 -36.19 18.88
C SER A 111 -6.04 -36.86 17.65
N SER A 112 -6.85 -37.36 16.71
CA SER A 112 -6.38 -38.02 15.50
C SER A 112 -7.29 -37.78 14.30
N TYR A 113 -6.69 -37.77 13.11
CA TYR A 113 -7.33 -37.58 11.82
C TYR A 113 -6.76 -38.51 10.75
N LYS A 114 -7.38 -38.46 9.57
CA LYS A 114 -6.89 -39.10 8.35
C LYS A 114 -6.37 -38.03 7.39
N ALA A 115 -5.22 -38.31 6.81
CA ALA A 115 -4.61 -37.53 5.72
C ALA A 115 -4.40 -38.45 4.51
N THR A 116 -4.20 -37.88 3.33
CA THR A 116 -3.92 -38.63 2.10
C THR A 116 -2.60 -38.24 1.48
N ILE A 117 -2.09 -39.02 0.53
CA ILE A 117 -0.88 -38.68 -0.24
C ILE A 117 -1.31 -37.97 -1.54
N PRO A 118 -0.76 -36.78 -1.87
CA PRO A 118 -1.06 -36.09 -3.11
C PRO A 118 -0.59 -36.89 -4.33
N THR A 119 -1.38 -36.85 -5.40
CA THR A 119 -1.04 -37.48 -6.70
C THR A 119 -0.69 -36.46 -7.78
N PHE A 120 -0.75 -35.17 -7.47
CA PHE A 120 -0.37 -34.08 -8.38
C PHE A 120 1.13 -33.73 -8.24
N PRO A 121 1.74 -33.09 -9.26
CA PRO A 121 3.13 -32.64 -9.18
C PRO A 121 3.34 -31.60 -8.07
N ILE A 122 4.51 -31.65 -7.42
CA ILE A 122 4.90 -30.66 -6.41
C ILE A 122 6.30 -30.17 -6.73
N LYS A 123 6.47 -28.86 -6.83
CA LYS A 123 7.75 -28.20 -7.05
C LYS A 123 8.12 -27.34 -5.84
N ILE A 124 9.37 -27.43 -5.42
CA ILE A 124 9.96 -26.56 -4.39
C ILE A 124 11.14 -25.85 -5.03
N ASN A 125 11.19 -24.51 -4.99
CA ASN A 125 12.26 -23.71 -5.59
C ASN A 125 12.54 -24.14 -7.06
N GLY A 126 11.48 -24.39 -7.82
CA GLY A 126 11.53 -24.88 -9.20
C GLY A 126 11.83 -26.38 -9.39
N LYS A 127 12.26 -27.10 -8.35
CA LYS A 127 12.61 -28.53 -8.41
C LYS A 127 11.42 -29.44 -8.15
N LEU A 128 11.18 -30.38 -9.06
CA LEU A 128 10.13 -31.38 -8.92
C LEU A 128 10.48 -32.42 -7.83
N ILE A 129 9.53 -32.69 -6.93
CA ILE A 129 9.69 -33.67 -5.85
C ILE A 129 9.06 -35.01 -6.24
N ASP A 130 9.83 -36.09 -6.09
CA ASP A 130 9.32 -37.46 -6.22
C ASP A 130 8.81 -37.95 -4.86
N ASN A 131 7.57 -37.55 -4.53
CA ASN A 131 6.95 -37.84 -3.24
C ASN A 131 6.82 -39.34 -2.94
N SER A 132 6.86 -40.20 -3.97
CA SER A 132 6.78 -41.65 -3.80
C SER A 132 8.03 -42.27 -3.18
N LYS A 133 9.17 -41.57 -3.26
CA LYS A 133 10.46 -41.99 -2.71
C LYS A 133 10.76 -41.40 -1.33
N GLU A 134 9.94 -40.47 -0.86
CA GLU A 134 10.14 -39.80 0.41
C GLU A 134 9.79 -40.70 1.59
N LYS A 135 10.70 -40.83 2.56
CA LYS A 135 10.46 -41.58 3.81
C LYS A 135 9.25 -41.03 4.58
N TYR A 136 9.15 -39.71 4.56
CA TYR A 136 8.07 -38.90 5.10
C TYR A 136 7.39 -38.22 3.92
N PRO A 137 6.40 -38.86 3.26
CA PRO A 137 5.74 -38.27 2.11
C PRO A 137 5.00 -37.01 2.53
N ILE A 138 4.94 -36.02 1.64
CA ILE A 138 4.04 -34.87 1.68
C ILE A 138 2.59 -35.39 1.76
N LEU A 139 1.75 -34.74 2.55
CA LEU A 139 0.38 -35.16 2.83
C LEU A 139 -0.64 -34.12 2.34
N ILE A 140 -1.89 -34.53 2.19
CA ILE A 140 -3.06 -33.65 2.07
C ILE A 140 -3.92 -33.87 3.31
N PHE A 141 -4.25 -32.79 4.00
CA PHE A 141 -5.19 -32.79 5.11
C PHE A 141 -6.11 -31.57 5.00
N ARG A 142 -7.44 -31.80 5.05
CA ARG A 142 -8.46 -30.75 4.84
C ARG A 142 -8.21 -29.93 3.57
N ASP A 143 -7.89 -30.64 2.48
CA ASP A 143 -7.62 -30.09 1.15
C ASP A 143 -6.43 -29.11 1.07
N ILE A 144 -5.56 -29.12 2.08
CA ILE A 144 -4.29 -28.37 2.11
C ILE A 144 -3.13 -29.35 2.05
N THR A 145 -2.06 -28.98 1.35
CA THR A 145 -0.80 -29.73 1.30
C THR A 145 0.03 -29.48 2.55
N TYR A 146 0.59 -30.53 3.13
CA TYR A 146 1.37 -30.51 4.36
C TYR A 146 2.75 -31.06 4.12
N PHE A 147 3.78 -30.30 4.50
CA PHE A 147 5.17 -30.68 4.31
C PHE A 147 5.79 -31.18 5.60
N PRO A 148 6.55 -32.28 5.55
CA PRO A 148 7.27 -32.74 6.72
C PRO A 148 8.40 -31.75 7.03
N ILE A 149 8.51 -31.36 8.30
CA ILE A 149 9.56 -30.47 8.80
C ILE A 149 10.81 -31.32 9.06
N THR A 150 11.37 -31.89 7.98
CA THR A 150 12.69 -32.53 7.98
C THR A 150 13.77 -31.49 7.74
N TRP A 151 15.02 -31.82 8.05
CA TRP A 151 16.16 -30.94 7.76
C TRP A 151 16.21 -30.53 6.28
N GLN A 152 16.02 -31.50 5.38
CA GLN A 152 15.97 -31.26 3.93
C GLN A 152 14.97 -30.17 3.55
N PHE A 153 13.72 -30.22 4.03
CA PHE A 153 12.75 -29.21 3.63
C PHE A 153 12.87 -27.92 4.44
N ALA A 154 12.93 -28.02 5.77
CA ALA A 154 12.90 -26.86 6.64
C ALA A 154 14.18 -26.01 6.53
N VAL A 155 15.35 -26.65 6.50
CA VAL A 155 16.64 -25.94 6.49
C VAL A 155 17.17 -25.81 5.08
N ASP A 156 17.35 -26.94 4.35
CA ASP A 156 18.07 -26.89 3.07
C ASP A 156 17.24 -26.24 1.95
N GLU A 157 15.93 -26.49 1.89
CA GLU A 157 15.05 -25.94 0.84
C GLU A 157 14.38 -24.61 1.25
N PHE A 158 14.01 -24.40 2.52
CA PHE A 158 13.33 -23.17 2.97
C PHE A 158 14.21 -22.18 3.75
N GLY A 159 15.41 -22.57 4.17
CA GLY A 159 16.33 -21.69 4.90
C GLY A 159 15.87 -21.33 6.31
N TRP A 160 14.98 -22.10 6.94
CA TRP A 160 14.52 -21.80 8.28
C TRP A 160 15.52 -22.26 9.35
N ASP A 161 15.61 -21.47 10.42
CA ASP A 161 16.20 -21.94 11.66
C ASP A 161 15.24 -22.92 12.33
N TYR A 162 15.75 -24.11 12.66
CA TYR A 162 14.98 -25.19 13.26
C TYR A 162 15.58 -25.59 14.62
N SER A 163 14.73 -25.69 15.63
CA SER A 163 15.11 -26.31 16.91
C SER A 163 13.96 -27.09 17.52
N PHE A 164 14.29 -28.21 18.16
CA PHE A 164 13.35 -29.00 18.94
C PHE A 164 13.97 -29.37 20.27
N ASP A 165 13.24 -29.13 21.35
CA ASP A 165 13.57 -29.56 22.71
C ASP A 165 12.33 -30.19 23.34
N SER A 166 12.50 -31.26 24.10
CA SER A 166 11.38 -31.99 24.68
C SER A 166 10.58 -31.16 25.71
N ASN A 167 11.19 -30.15 26.33
CA ASN A 167 10.56 -29.28 27.32
C ASN A 167 10.02 -27.99 26.68
N LYS A 168 10.77 -27.38 25.76
CA LYS A 168 10.40 -26.10 25.12
C LYS A 168 9.54 -26.28 23.87
N GLY A 169 9.54 -27.47 23.27
CA GLY A 169 8.81 -27.81 22.05
C GLY A 169 9.58 -27.49 20.76
N LEU A 170 8.83 -27.32 19.68
CA LEU A 170 9.33 -26.99 18.35
C LEU A 170 9.37 -25.47 18.16
N ALA A 171 10.51 -24.95 17.69
CA ALA A 171 10.66 -23.57 17.26
C ALA A 171 11.21 -23.50 15.83
N ILE A 172 10.55 -22.71 14.98
CA ILE A 172 10.96 -22.44 13.60
C ILE A 172 10.98 -20.93 13.41
N ASN A 173 12.07 -20.39 12.87
CA ASN A 173 12.15 -18.99 12.51
C ASN A 173 12.65 -18.85 11.07
N SER A 174 11.97 -18.02 10.27
CA SER A 174 12.51 -17.58 8.98
C SER A 174 13.46 -16.38 9.19
N HIS A 175 14.32 -16.11 8.21
CA HIS A 175 15.21 -14.93 8.24
C HIS A 175 14.56 -13.65 7.71
N ASN A 176 13.27 -13.72 7.36
CA ASN A 176 12.45 -12.58 6.95
C ASN A 176 12.17 -11.64 8.12
N ILE A 177 11.65 -10.45 7.81
CA ILE A 177 11.18 -9.51 8.83
C ILE A 177 10.01 -10.13 9.59
N HIS A 178 10.15 -10.26 10.92
CA HIS A 178 9.08 -10.72 11.80
C HIS A 178 8.20 -9.55 12.20
N LEU A 179 6.91 -9.66 11.95
CA LEU A 179 5.95 -8.61 12.25
C LEU A 179 5.38 -8.79 13.66
N LEU A 180 5.61 -7.80 14.52
CA LEU A 180 4.91 -7.67 15.79
C LEU A 180 3.52 -7.07 15.54
N GLN A 181 2.58 -7.36 16.44
CA GLN A 181 1.23 -6.82 16.34
C GLN A 181 0.86 -6.04 17.62
N SER A 182 0.16 -4.93 17.44
CA SER A 182 -0.47 -4.17 18.51
C SER A 182 -1.98 -4.14 18.29
N GLU A 183 -2.71 -4.62 19.28
CA GLU A 183 -4.17 -4.53 19.31
C GLU A 183 -4.63 -3.07 19.36
N LEU A 184 -5.84 -2.83 18.88
CA LEU A 184 -6.52 -1.54 19.00
C LEU A 184 -7.77 -1.67 19.88
N PRO A 185 -8.16 -0.58 20.57
CA PRO A 185 -9.47 -0.55 21.22
C PRO A 185 -10.61 -0.76 20.21
N ASN A 186 -11.67 -1.45 20.62
CA ASN A 186 -12.81 -1.78 19.75
C ASN A 186 -13.82 -0.63 19.63
N ASP A 187 -13.36 0.62 19.57
CA ASP A 187 -14.17 1.85 19.43
C ASP A 187 -13.97 2.57 18.08
N ARG A 188 -13.09 2.04 17.22
CA ARG A 188 -12.87 2.48 15.84
C ARG A 188 -14.15 2.38 15.00
N ALA A 189 -14.41 3.38 14.17
CA ALA A 189 -15.44 3.32 13.14
C ALA A 189 -15.00 2.34 12.03
N LYS A 190 -15.54 1.12 12.03
CA LYS A 190 -15.10 0.04 11.12
C LYS A 190 -15.41 0.32 9.64
N ASP A 191 -16.45 1.12 9.38
CA ASP A 191 -16.89 1.49 8.04
C ASP A 191 -16.06 2.66 7.44
N MET A 192 -15.04 3.14 8.15
CA MET A 192 -14.15 4.21 7.70
C MET A 192 -12.69 3.76 7.77
N GLU A 193 -11.96 3.89 6.66
CA GLU A 193 -10.51 3.65 6.59
C GLU A 193 -9.73 4.95 6.90
N VAL A 194 -9.97 5.51 8.09
CA VAL A 194 -9.37 6.79 8.52
C VAL A 194 -8.42 6.54 9.68
N MET A 195 -7.12 6.49 9.36
CA MET A 195 -6.06 6.25 10.34
C MET A 195 -4.73 6.89 9.90
N ALA A 196 -3.91 7.27 10.87
CA ALA A 196 -2.51 7.59 10.67
C ALA A 196 -1.68 7.09 11.86
N ILE A 197 -0.42 6.76 11.61
CA ILE A 197 0.53 6.32 12.63
C ILE A 197 1.64 7.37 12.68
N ALA A 198 1.88 7.91 13.88
CA ALA A 198 2.89 8.94 14.09
C ALA A 198 3.37 8.95 15.55
N ASP A 199 4.68 9.09 15.75
CA ASP A 199 5.32 9.28 17.07
C ASP A 199 4.99 8.16 18.07
N GLY A 200 4.96 6.91 17.59
CA GLY A 200 4.60 5.75 18.43
C GLY A 200 3.11 5.64 18.80
N TYR A 201 2.26 6.50 18.24
CA TYR A 201 0.81 6.46 18.41
C TYR A 201 0.09 6.14 17.11
N VAL A 202 -1.10 5.59 17.24
CA VAL A 202 -2.08 5.46 16.17
C VAL A 202 -3.24 6.43 16.43
N TYR A 203 -3.60 7.19 15.41
CA TYR A 203 -4.74 8.10 15.39
C TYR A 203 -5.80 7.53 14.44
N TYR A 204 -7.05 7.47 14.86
CA TYR A 204 -8.12 6.92 14.05
C TYR A 204 -9.46 7.60 14.30
N ALA A 205 -10.36 7.51 13.32
CA ALA A 205 -11.75 7.89 13.51
C ALA A 205 -12.49 6.84 14.36
N GLY A 206 -12.97 7.27 15.52
CA GLY A 206 -13.88 6.53 16.37
C GLY A 206 -15.34 6.80 16.04
N THR A 207 -16.24 6.18 16.80
CA THR A 207 -17.68 6.45 16.71
C THR A 207 -18.03 7.90 17.08
N ASN A 208 -19.15 8.42 16.55
CA ASN A 208 -19.70 9.74 16.86
C ASN A 208 -18.73 10.91 16.57
N GLY A 209 -17.97 10.82 15.47
CA GLY A 209 -17.12 11.92 14.99
C GLY A 209 -15.87 12.18 15.85
N ARG A 210 -15.49 11.24 16.71
CA ARG A 210 -14.29 11.38 17.55
C ARG A 210 -13.05 11.00 16.77
N ILE A 211 -11.98 11.77 16.91
CA ILE A 211 -10.63 11.32 16.58
C ILE A 211 -9.97 10.87 17.87
N THR A 212 -9.52 9.62 17.87
CA THR A 212 -8.94 8.96 19.03
C THR A 212 -7.48 8.65 18.74
N GLN A 213 -6.63 8.88 19.73
CA GLN A 213 -5.24 8.49 19.78
C GLN A 213 -5.12 7.25 20.69
N SER A 214 -4.30 6.27 20.31
CA SER A 214 -3.96 5.12 21.15
C SER A 214 -2.47 4.81 21.07
N GLU A 215 -1.90 4.33 22.17
CA GLU A 215 -0.51 3.90 22.23
C GLU A 215 -0.30 2.61 21.43
N ILE A 216 0.78 2.53 20.66
CA ILE A 216 1.18 1.28 20.00
C ILE A 216 1.97 0.45 21.02
N ARG A 217 1.48 -0.76 21.33
CA ARG A 217 2.12 -1.73 22.22
C ARG A 217 2.45 -3.01 21.45
N PRO A 218 3.59 -3.05 20.74
CA PRO A 218 3.99 -4.20 19.95
C PRO A 218 4.15 -5.43 20.84
N SER A 219 3.56 -6.54 20.43
CA SER A 219 3.78 -7.82 21.09
C SER A 219 3.70 -8.95 20.06
N ASN A 220 4.39 -10.05 20.34
CA ASN A 220 3.99 -11.35 19.82
C ASN A 220 3.04 -11.99 20.84
N ASN A 221 2.22 -12.94 20.42
CA ASN A 221 1.36 -13.64 21.38
C ASN A 221 2.14 -14.57 22.33
N ALA A 222 3.46 -14.71 22.17
CA ALA A 222 4.30 -15.54 23.02
C ALA A 222 4.67 -14.88 24.35
N ASP A 223 4.73 -13.54 24.38
CA ASP A 223 5.04 -12.74 25.56
C ASP A 223 3.82 -12.48 26.47
N SER A 224 2.63 -12.87 26.01
CA SER A 224 1.39 -12.69 26.78
C SER A 224 1.22 -13.76 27.86
N ASN A 225 1.17 -13.36 29.13
CA ASN A 225 0.73 -14.23 30.22
C ASN A 225 -0.72 -14.67 29.96
N ASN A 226 -0.91 -15.93 29.54
CA ASN A 226 -2.21 -16.54 29.20
C ASN A 226 -2.94 -15.97 27.95
N GLY A 227 -2.27 -15.29 27.03
CA GLY A 227 -2.93 -14.87 25.77
C GLY A 227 -3.79 -13.60 25.86
N ILE A 228 -3.81 -12.91 27.01
CA ILE A 228 -4.57 -11.66 27.20
C ILE A 228 -3.58 -10.50 27.15
N ILE A 229 -3.62 -9.72 26.07
CA ILE A 229 -2.96 -8.43 25.97
C ILE A 229 -4.01 -7.39 26.36
N GLU A 230 -3.82 -6.67 27.46
CA GLU A 230 -4.72 -5.57 27.81
C GLU A 230 -4.71 -4.55 26.66
N PRO A 231 -5.89 -4.10 26.19
CA PRO A 231 -5.93 -3.14 25.08
C PRO A 231 -5.20 -1.86 25.50
N PRO A 232 -4.47 -1.22 24.57
CA PRO A 232 -3.75 0.01 24.88
C PRO A 232 -4.72 1.10 25.33
N THR A 233 -4.25 1.99 26.20
CA THR A 233 -5.00 3.17 26.60
C THR A 233 -5.27 4.05 25.40
N SER A 234 -6.45 4.65 25.34
CA SER A 234 -6.83 5.59 24.28
C SER A 234 -7.38 6.89 24.84
N LYS A 235 -7.28 7.95 24.03
CA LYS A 235 -7.73 9.31 24.37
C LYS A 235 -8.38 9.95 23.16
N VAL A 236 -9.53 10.60 23.36
CA VAL A 236 -10.14 11.46 22.34
C VAL A 236 -9.34 12.75 22.26
N VAL A 237 -8.80 13.05 21.07
CA VAL A 237 -7.94 14.22 20.82
C VAL A 237 -8.63 15.29 19.96
N TYR A 238 -9.71 14.93 19.27
CA TYR A 238 -10.51 15.89 18.51
C TYR A 238 -11.96 15.43 18.39
N GLN A 239 -12.89 16.39 18.32
CA GLN A 239 -14.28 16.15 17.99
C GLN A 239 -14.58 16.83 16.66
N LEU A 240 -14.91 16.03 15.64
CA LEU A 240 -15.30 16.55 14.35
C LEU A 240 -16.59 17.37 14.49
N PRO A 241 -16.70 18.50 13.76
CA PRO A 241 -17.95 19.24 13.67
C PRO A 241 -18.97 18.48 12.81
N PHE A 242 -20.25 18.80 13.00
CA PHE A 242 -21.28 18.41 12.03
C PHE A 242 -21.01 19.06 10.68
N SER A 243 -21.28 18.33 9.61
CA SER A 243 -21.26 18.89 8.25
C SER A 243 -22.31 19.99 8.16
N SER A 244 -21.93 21.15 7.62
CA SER A 244 -22.82 22.29 7.41
C SER A 244 -23.96 21.99 6.42
N LEU A 245 -23.82 20.93 5.63
CA LEU A 245 -24.84 20.44 4.69
C LEU A 245 -25.77 19.39 5.31
N SER A 246 -25.46 18.94 6.52
CA SER A 246 -26.30 18.00 7.24
C SER A 246 -27.07 18.76 8.32
N ASP A 247 -28.33 18.38 8.56
CA ASP A 247 -29.15 18.92 9.65
C ASP A 247 -28.68 18.40 11.03
N GLY A 248 -27.38 18.50 11.33
CA GLY A 248 -26.76 17.95 12.54
C GLY A 248 -26.78 16.41 12.62
N LYS A 249 -26.89 15.73 11.47
CA LYS A 249 -27.02 14.27 11.41
C LYS A 249 -25.72 13.56 11.09
N SER A 250 -24.80 14.23 10.39
CA SER A 250 -23.56 13.63 9.91
C SER A 250 -22.38 14.54 10.21
N TYR A 251 -21.30 13.95 10.70
CA TYR A 251 -20.02 14.65 10.84
C TYR A 251 -19.39 14.92 9.47
N VAL A 252 -18.50 15.91 9.42
CA VAL A 252 -17.60 16.09 8.26
C VAL A 252 -16.79 14.81 8.02
N LEU A 253 -16.39 14.56 6.77
CA LEU A 253 -15.58 13.40 6.42
C LEU A 253 -14.10 13.68 6.69
N PRO A 254 -13.46 12.99 7.65
CA PRO A 254 -12.07 13.20 7.99
C PRO A 254 -11.13 12.40 7.08
N ARG A 255 -9.92 12.92 6.90
CA ARG A 255 -8.74 12.16 6.46
C ARG A 255 -7.63 12.38 7.48
N LEU A 256 -6.97 11.29 7.87
CA LEU A 256 -5.77 11.33 8.69
C LEU A 256 -4.58 10.94 7.83
N TYR A 257 -3.45 11.60 8.03
CA TYR A 257 -2.18 11.21 7.44
C TYR A 257 -1.02 11.56 8.37
N ALA A 258 0.13 10.93 8.14
CA ALA A 258 1.36 11.20 8.86
C ALA A 258 2.36 11.88 7.92
N GLU A 259 3.02 12.93 8.41
CA GLU A 259 4.12 13.61 7.73
C GLU A 259 5.12 14.09 8.78
N ASP A 260 6.42 13.88 8.55
CA ASP A 260 7.52 14.28 9.43
C ASP A 260 7.34 13.84 10.91
N GLY A 261 6.86 12.60 11.11
CA GLY A 261 6.60 12.02 12.44
C GLY A 261 5.40 12.64 13.17
N LYS A 262 4.55 13.41 12.49
CA LYS A 262 3.37 14.05 13.07
C LYS A 262 2.10 13.61 12.38
N CYS A 263 1.01 13.54 13.14
CA CYS A 263 -0.31 13.25 12.59
C CYS A 263 -1.04 14.55 12.22
N TYR A 264 -1.68 14.53 11.05
CA TYR A 264 -2.51 15.61 10.55
C TYR A 264 -3.92 15.10 10.28
N LEU A 265 -4.90 15.88 10.68
CA LEU A 265 -6.31 15.75 10.32
C LEU A 265 -6.66 16.80 9.29
N THR A 266 -7.28 16.38 8.20
CA THR A 266 -7.91 17.28 7.25
C THR A 266 -9.36 16.91 7.00
N TYR A 267 -10.21 17.91 6.82
CA TYR A 267 -11.59 17.74 6.38
C TYR A 267 -12.10 19.00 5.69
N HIS A 268 -13.05 18.82 4.77
CA HIS A 268 -13.80 19.90 4.15
C HIS A 268 -15.13 20.12 4.87
N ASN A 269 -15.52 21.38 5.07
CA ASN A 269 -16.86 21.73 5.54
C ASN A 269 -17.52 22.75 4.61
N GLY A 270 -18.56 22.31 3.90
CA GLY A 270 -19.33 23.09 2.94
C GLY A 270 -19.77 22.29 1.73
N GLY A 271 -20.33 22.99 0.73
CA GLY A 271 -20.72 22.45 -0.58
C GLY A 271 -19.55 21.88 -1.39
N ALA A 272 -19.84 21.17 -2.48
CA ALA A 272 -18.79 20.76 -3.42
C ALA A 272 -17.98 21.98 -3.90
N THR A 273 -18.68 23.07 -4.26
CA THR A 273 -18.06 24.30 -4.82
C THR A 273 -17.71 25.37 -3.78
N MET A 274 -18.25 25.30 -2.57
CA MET A 274 -18.15 26.34 -1.53
C MET A 274 -17.70 25.75 -0.20
N GLY A 275 -17.12 26.54 0.70
CA GLY A 275 -16.73 26.09 2.04
C GLY A 275 -15.23 26.08 2.27
N THR A 276 -14.83 25.40 3.35
CA THR A 276 -13.51 25.58 3.96
C THR A 276 -12.80 24.25 4.17
N GLU A 277 -11.53 24.20 3.77
CA GLU A 277 -10.62 23.11 4.08
C GLU A 277 -9.95 23.39 5.43
N TYR A 278 -10.04 22.43 6.34
CA TYR A 278 -9.38 22.49 7.63
C TYR A 278 -8.17 21.57 7.63
N LEU A 279 -7.08 22.04 8.22
CA LEU A 279 -5.88 21.27 8.52
C LEU A 279 -5.53 21.46 10.00
N ILE A 280 -5.55 20.36 10.75
CA ILE A 280 -5.22 20.31 12.16
C ILE A 280 -4.01 19.40 12.33
N ARG A 281 -3.01 19.83 13.09
CA ARG A 281 -1.87 19.00 13.49
C ARG A 281 -2.07 18.50 14.92
N PHE A 282 -1.73 17.24 15.16
CA PHE A 282 -1.64 16.67 16.50
C PHE A 282 -0.18 16.65 16.97
N ASP A 283 0.07 17.25 18.13
CA ASP A 283 1.33 17.15 18.86
C ASP A 283 1.03 16.36 20.15
N GLY A 284 1.11 15.04 20.07
CA GLY A 284 0.58 14.15 21.10
C GLY A 284 -0.94 14.28 21.22
N ASP A 285 -1.43 14.67 22.40
CA ASP A 285 -2.86 14.81 22.68
C ASP A 285 -3.43 16.20 22.34
N LYS A 286 -2.59 17.12 21.86
CA LYS A 286 -2.96 18.50 21.55
C LYS A 286 -3.25 18.68 20.07
N ALA A 287 -4.46 19.16 19.75
CA ALA A 287 -4.85 19.59 18.41
C ALA A 287 -4.51 21.07 18.19
N THR A 288 -3.83 21.39 17.09
CA THR A 288 -3.50 22.76 16.67
C THR A 288 -4.04 23.01 15.27
N LEU A 289 -4.92 24.01 15.10
CA LEU A 289 -5.38 24.46 13.79
C LEU A 289 -4.22 25.12 13.03
N ILE A 290 -3.94 24.63 11.82
CA ILE A 290 -2.86 25.10 10.95
C ILE A 290 -3.41 25.91 9.78
N ASN A 291 -4.51 25.47 9.18
CA ASN A 291 -5.15 26.15 8.05
C ASN A 291 -6.66 25.92 8.11
N ASP A 292 -7.43 26.96 7.82
CA ASP A 292 -8.88 26.98 7.69
C ASP A 292 -9.28 27.77 6.43
N THR A 293 -8.52 27.59 5.35
CA THR A 293 -8.76 28.22 4.05
C THR A 293 -8.57 27.20 2.93
N ARG A 294 -9.06 27.52 1.72
CA ARG A 294 -8.76 26.72 0.51
C ARG A 294 -7.39 27.02 -0.11
N ASN A 295 -6.58 27.85 0.54
CA ASN A 295 -5.22 28.07 0.08
C ASN A 295 -4.33 26.91 0.47
N ILE A 296 -3.44 26.54 -0.44
CA ILE A 296 -2.29 25.73 -0.08
C ILE A 296 -1.27 26.65 0.58
N GLN A 297 -0.74 26.21 1.72
CA GLN A 297 0.35 26.87 2.43
C GLN A 297 1.55 25.93 2.42
N LYS A 298 2.71 26.44 2.00
CA LYS A 298 3.97 25.68 1.98
C LYS A 298 5.08 26.51 2.60
N SER A 299 5.80 25.91 3.56
CA SER A 299 6.92 26.56 4.24
C SER A 299 8.26 25.92 3.85
N PHE A 300 9.27 26.76 3.66
CA PHE A 300 10.67 26.39 3.45
C PHE A 300 11.54 27.26 4.37
N GLY A 301 11.89 26.74 5.55
CA GLY A 301 12.57 27.53 6.57
C GLY A 301 11.71 28.70 7.04
N ASP A 302 12.20 29.93 6.88
CA ASP A 302 11.51 31.16 7.25
C ASP A 302 10.58 31.71 6.14
N LYS A 303 10.57 31.08 4.96
CA LYS A 303 9.72 31.46 3.83
C LYS A 303 8.43 30.66 3.85
N GLU A 304 7.30 31.35 3.70
CA GLU A 304 5.98 30.75 3.64
C GLU A 304 5.27 31.25 2.39
N PHE A 305 4.86 30.31 1.55
CA PHE A 305 4.17 30.57 0.30
C PHE A 305 2.71 30.17 0.42
N LEU A 306 1.87 30.93 -0.25
CA LEU A 306 0.43 30.75 -0.24
C LEU A 306 -0.12 30.86 -1.67
N TRP A 307 -0.97 29.94 -2.07
CA TRP A 307 -1.72 30.07 -3.33
C TRP A 307 -3.10 29.41 -3.26
N TRP A 308 -4.03 29.95 -4.04
CA TRP A 308 -5.41 29.46 -4.09
C TRP A 308 -5.50 28.12 -4.84
N ALA A 309 -6.11 27.12 -4.20
CA ALA A 309 -6.39 25.80 -4.78
C ALA A 309 -7.89 25.43 -4.77
N GLY A 310 -8.76 26.39 -4.45
CA GLY A 310 -10.21 26.22 -4.50
C GLY A 310 -10.80 26.42 -5.89
N HIS A 311 -12.13 26.38 -6.02
CA HIS A 311 -12.79 26.61 -7.31
C HIS A 311 -12.54 28.02 -7.85
N THR A 312 -12.76 28.17 -9.17
CA THR A 312 -12.67 29.43 -9.91
C THR A 312 -11.37 30.20 -9.64
N PRO A 313 -10.20 29.59 -9.88
CA PRO A 313 -8.93 30.24 -9.61
C PRO A 313 -8.67 31.39 -10.60
N ALA A 314 -8.17 32.51 -10.09
CA ALA A 314 -7.73 33.65 -10.86
C ALA A 314 -6.20 33.62 -11.07
N PRO A 315 -5.67 34.21 -12.16
CA PRO A 315 -4.23 34.40 -12.30
C PRO A 315 -3.68 35.36 -11.23
N GLY A 316 -2.37 35.36 -11.01
CA GLY A 316 -1.72 36.14 -9.95
C GLY A 316 -1.99 35.60 -8.55
N ASN A 317 -2.26 34.30 -8.41
CA ASN A 317 -2.65 33.70 -7.14
C ASN A 317 -1.48 33.28 -6.23
N LEU A 318 -0.22 33.64 -6.53
CA LEU A 318 0.95 33.24 -5.74
C LEU A 318 1.40 34.36 -4.81
N TYR A 319 1.58 34.02 -3.53
CA TYR A 319 1.95 34.96 -2.48
C TYR A 319 3.10 34.43 -1.62
N LEU A 320 3.88 35.36 -1.09
CA LEU A 320 4.98 35.13 -0.15
C LEU A 320 4.71 35.93 1.13
N LYS A 321 4.81 35.30 2.30
CA LYS A 321 4.70 35.97 3.59
C LYS A 321 5.69 37.13 3.71
N THR A 322 5.21 38.27 4.19
CA THR A 322 5.98 39.50 4.39
C THR A 322 5.64 40.12 5.75
N ALA A 323 6.65 40.63 6.43
CA ALA A 323 6.47 41.45 7.63
C ALA A 323 6.27 42.94 7.29
N ASP A 324 6.52 43.32 6.04
CA ASP A 324 6.38 44.69 5.58
C ASP A 324 4.91 44.98 5.22
N PRO A 325 4.22 45.84 6.00
CA PRO A 325 2.81 46.14 5.79
C PRO A 325 2.55 46.89 4.47
N ASP A 326 3.54 47.58 3.92
CA ASP A 326 3.38 48.35 2.68
C ASP A 326 3.33 47.44 1.44
N PHE A 327 3.82 46.21 1.56
CA PHE A 327 3.75 45.19 0.52
C PHE A 327 2.66 44.13 0.78
N ALA A 328 1.91 44.24 1.87
CA ALA A 328 0.87 43.27 2.21
C ALA A 328 -0.36 43.44 1.31
N ASP A 329 -0.85 42.34 0.74
CA ASP A 329 -2.06 42.27 -0.04
C ASP A 329 -3.30 42.44 0.85
N SER A 330 -4.31 43.16 0.34
CA SER A 330 -5.55 43.39 1.09
C SER A 330 -6.37 42.12 1.31
N THR A 331 -6.28 41.16 0.39
CA THR A 331 -6.97 39.86 0.44
C THR A 331 -6.25 38.90 1.38
N TYR A 332 -4.91 38.96 1.39
CA TYR A 332 -4.06 38.11 2.23
C TYR A 332 -3.13 38.97 3.12
N PRO A 333 -3.65 39.51 4.24
CA PRO A 333 -2.84 40.30 5.16
C PRO A 333 -1.56 39.57 5.57
N GLY A 334 -0.44 40.30 5.58
CA GLY A 334 0.88 39.74 5.88
C GLY A 334 1.51 38.91 4.75
N HIS A 335 0.95 38.97 3.54
CA HIS A 335 1.52 38.32 2.36
C HIS A 335 1.60 39.29 1.20
N LYS A 336 2.69 39.25 0.42
CA LYS A 336 2.85 40.01 -0.82
C LYS A 336 2.66 39.10 -2.03
N GLN A 337 2.00 39.60 -3.07
CA GLN A 337 1.91 38.89 -4.34
C GLN A 337 3.30 38.76 -4.98
N ILE A 338 3.63 37.60 -5.52
CA ILE A 338 4.86 37.36 -6.28
C ILE A 338 4.57 36.61 -7.59
N GLY A 339 5.56 36.61 -8.49
CA GLY A 339 5.43 36.11 -9.84
C GLY A 339 4.76 37.11 -10.79
N ASN A 340 4.63 36.70 -12.04
CA ASN A 340 3.92 37.43 -13.07
C ASN A 340 2.40 37.24 -12.89
N PRO A 341 1.61 38.33 -12.79
CA PRO A 341 0.19 38.28 -12.47
C PRO A 341 -0.68 37.66 -13.57
N ASN A 342 -0.15 37.40 -14.76
CA ASN A 342 -0.88 36.72 -15.84
C ASN A 342 -0.95 35.20 -15.67
N TYR A 343 -0.18 34.64 -14.73
CA TYR A 343 -0.07 33.20 -14.54
C TYR A 343 -0.97 32.71 -13.41
N LEU A 344 -1.61 31.57 -13.65
CA LEU A 344 -2.24 30.77 -12.63
C LEU A 344 -1.22 29.77 -12.07
N TYR A 345 -0.75 29.99 -10.84
CA TYR A 345 0.29 29.20 -10.17
C TYR A 345 -0.29 28.05 -9.36
N GLY A 346 0.41 26.91 -9.35
CA GLY A 346 0.08 25.74 -8.54
C GLY A 346 -1.16 25.00 -9.05
N TRP A 347 -1.37 24.98 -10.37
CA TRP A 347 -2.46 24.24 -11.02
C TRP A 347 -1.94 23.46 -12.22
N ASN A 348 -2.46 22.25 -12.39
CA ASN A 348 -2.49 21.58 -13.69
C ASN A 348 -3.77 22.01 -14.40
N TRP A 349 -3.65 22.96 -15.32
CA TRP A 349 -4.77 23.61 -16.01
C TRP A 349 -4.72 23.31 -17.51
N SER A 350 -5.87 23.04 -18.11
CA SER A 350 -5.99 22.69 -19.52
C SER A 350 -7.20 23.36 -20.17
N ILE A 351 -7.13 23.45 -21.50
CA ILE A 351 -8.20 23.93 -22.38
C ILE A 351 -8.77 22.72 -23.13
N ASN A 352 -10.09 22.57 -23.10
CA ASN A 352 -10.84 21.60 -23.89
C ASN A 352 -11.37 22.26 -25.17
N GLU A 353 -10.67 21.99 -26.28
CA GLU A 353 -10.97 22.53 -27.61
C GLU A 353 -12.35 22.14 -28.15
N ASN A 354 -12.94 21.04 -27.69
CA ASN A 354 -14.25 20.60 -28.19
C ASN A 354 -15.41 21.38 -27.58
N THR A 355 -15.18 22.07 -26.46
CA THR A 355 -16.24 22.70 -25.65
C THR A 355 -15.94 24.16 -25.31
N ASP A 356 -14.81 24.69 -25.80
CA ASP A 356 -14.26 25.99 -25.41
C ASP A 356 -14.24 26.23 -23.90
N SER A 357 -14.07 25.14 -23.14
CA SER A 357 -14.02 25.18 -21.68
C SER A 357 -12.60 25.02 -21.19
N GLN A 358 -12.32 25.55 -19.99
CA GLN A 358 -11.02 25.45 -19.35
C GLN A 358 -11.18 25.06 -17.88
N GLY A 359 -10.26 24.26 -17.37
CA GLY A 359 -10.34 23.72 -16.02
C GLY A 359 -9.07 22.99 -15.62
N GLY A 360 -9.04 22.51 -14.39
CA GLY A 360 -7.86 21.85 -13.88
C GLY A 360 -8.00 21.41 -12.44
N ALA A 361 -6.89 20.95 -11.88
CA ALA A 361 -6.76 20.62 -10.47
C ALA A 361 -5.58 21.38 -9.84
N GLY A 362 -5.75 21.79 -8.59
CA GLY A 362 -4.66 22.39 -7.81
C GLY A 362 -3.57 21.36 -7.52
N SER A 363 -2.31 21.77 -7.65
CA SER A 363 -1.14 20.99 -7.24
C SER A 363 -0.54 21.56 -5.97
N ARG A 364 -0.07 20.66 -5.10
CA ARG A 364 0.65 20.97 -3.86
C ARG A 364 2.18 20.96 -4.03
N ASP A 365 2.68 20.55 -5.20
CA ASP A 365 4.10 20.46 -5.45
C ASP A 365 4.70 21.84 -5.75
N CYS A 366 5.63 22.24 -4.89
CA CYS A 366 6.54 23.35 -5.13
C CYS A 366 7.85 23.09 -4.38
N TYR A 367 8.94 23.67 -4.88
CA TYR A 367 10.28 23.48 -4.31
C TYR A 367 11.04 24.79 -4.35
N LEU A 368 11.60 25.21 -3.21
CA LEU A 368 12.45 26.39 -3.13
C LEU A 368 13.93 25.96 -3.21
N ILE A 369 14.65 26.43 -4.22
CA ILE A 369 16.07 26.13 -4.42
C ILE A 369 16.81 27.46 -4.64
N GLY A 370 17.61 27.84 -3.65
CA GLY A 370 18.17 29.19 -3.58
C GLY A 370 17.07 30.25 -3.50
N ASP A 371 17.09 31.22 -4.41
CA ASP A 371 16.08 32.29 -4.51
C ASP A 371 14.94 31.95 -5.50
N TYR A 372 14.90 30.73 -6.03
CA TYR A 372 13.93 30.32 -7.06
C TYR A 372 12.90 29.35 -6.49
N LEU A 373 11.64 29.74 -6.54
CA LEU A 373 10.51 28.84 -6.32
C LEU A 373 10.16 28.15 -7.63
N TYR A 374 10.30 26.83 -7.68
CA TYR A 374 9.85 25.99 -8.78
C TYR A 374 8.41 25.55 -8.55
N ILE A 375 7.54 25.84 -9.52
CA ILE A 375 6.10 25.62 -9.42
C ILE A 375 5.48 25.46 -10.82
N MET A 376 4.42 24.65 -10.94
CA MET A 376 3.63 24.61 -12.18
C MET A 376 2.82 25.90 -12.33
N ALA A 377 2.69 26.38 -13.56
CA ALA A 377 1.82 27.50 -13.86
C ALA A 377 1.22 27.45 -15.26
N PHE A 378 0.12 28.15 -15.44
CA PHE A 378 -0.59 28.28 -16.72
C PHE A 378 -0.77 29.75 -17.09
N ASP A 379 -0.38 30.14 -18.31
CA ASP A 379 -0.51 31.51 -18.80
C ASP A 379 -1.96 31.80 -19.20
N LYS A 380 -2.71 32.49 -18.35
CA LYS A 380 -4.11 32.83 -18.60
C LYS A 380 -4.25 33.86 -19.72
N ARG A 381 -3.30 34.79 -19.85
CA ARG A 381 -3.31 35.78 -20.94
C ARG A 381 -3.12 35.10 -22.29
N ALA A 382 -2.19 34.15 -22.38
CA ALA A 382 -2.00 33.37 -23.61
C ALA A 382 -3.25 32.53 -23.96
N ALA A 383 -4.02 32.10 -22.96
CA ALA A 383 -5.28 31.41 -23.19
C ALA A 383 -6.36 32.34 -23.73
N ASP A 384 -6.49 33.54 -23.16
CA ASP A 384 -7.42 34.57 -23.66
C ASP A 384 -7.08 34.93 -25.12
N ASP A 385 -5.80 35.17 -25.43
CA ASP A 385 -5.32 35.41 -26.81
C ASP A 385 -5.65 34.23 -27.74
N PHE A 386 -5.49 32.98 -27.27
CA PHE A 386 -5.82 31.79 -28.05
C PHE A 386 -7.34 31.69 -28.33
N PHE A 387 -8.20 32.01 -27.37
CA PHE A 387 -9.65 32.01 -27.58
C PHE A 387 -10.11 33.14 -28.51
N GLU A 388 -9.50 34.31 -28.42
CA GLU A 388 -9.85 35.46 -29.27
C GLU A 388 -9.32 35.35 -30.69
N ASN A 389 -8.06 34.91 -30.85
CA ASN A 389 -7.31 35.02 -32.10
C ASN A 389 -6.89 33.67 -32.69
N GLY A 390 -7.07 32.57 -31.97
CA GLY A 390 -6.51 31.25 -32.33
C GLY A 390 -4.99 31.19 -32.15
N GLY A 391 -4.35 30.19 -32.76
CA GLY A 391 -2.89 30.02 -32.74
C GLY A 391 -2.40 28.84 -31.91
N ILE A 392 -1.28 29.01 -31.22
CA ILE A 392 -0.66 27.95 -30.40
C ILE A 392 -1.41 27.90 -29.06
N LYS A 393 -2.05 26.75 -28.80
CA LYS A 393 -2.69 26.49 -27.51
C LYS A 393 -1.67 26.53 -26.36
N PRO A 394 -1.88 27.35 -25.32
CA PRO A 394 -1.02 27.31 -24.14
C PRO A 394 -1.20 26.01 -23.35
N THR A 395 -0.11 25.56 -22.75
CA THR A 395 -0.08 24.37 -21.89
C THR A 395 0.41 24.75 -20.50
N THR A 396 0.03 23.96 -19.49
CA THR A 396 0.67 24.07 -18.18
C THR A 396 2.15 23.75 -18.34
N GLY A 397 3.01 24.58 -17.75
CA GLY A 397 4.45 24.39 -17.78
C GLY A 397 5.06 24.42 -16.38
N LEU A 398 6.34 24.11 -16.30
CA LEU A 398 7.15 24.28 -15.09
C LEU A 398 7.88 25.63 -15.14
N TYR A 399 7.76 26.40 -14.08
CA TYR A 399 8.31 27.75 -13.97
C TYR A 399 9.22 27.87 -12.76
N ARG A 400 10.21 28.75 -12.86
CA ARG A 400 10.94 29.30 -11.71
C ARG A 400 10.50 30.74 -11.48
N VAL A 401 10.19 31.07 -10.24
CA VAL A 401 9.88 32.43 -9.79
C VAL A 401 11.00 32.90 -8.86
N ASN A 402 11.69 33.97 -9.23
CA ASN A 402 12.70 34.58 -8.38
C ASN A 402 12.00 35.39 -7.28
N ILE A 403 12.18 35.00 -6.02
CA ILE A 403 11.47 35.60 -4.88
C ILE A 403 11.95 37.02 -4.51
N LYS A 404 13.08 37.46 -5.09
CA LYS A 404 13.68 38.78 -4.87
C LYS A 404 13.35 39.75 -6.01
N THR A 405 13.49 39.31 -7.26
CA THR A 405 13.30 40.15 -8.46
C THR A 405 11.89 40.06 -9.03
N ASN A 406 11.09 39.10 -8.57
CA ASN A 406 9.76 38.78 -9.08
C ASN A 406 9.73 38.23 -10.52
N GLU A 407 10.90 37.92 -11.09
CA GLU A 407 11.02 37.36 -12.43
C GLU A 407 10.42 35.95 -12.50
N THR A 408 9.63 35.69 -13.55
CA THR A 408 9.02 34.37 -13.82
C THR A 408 9.51 33.85 -15.15
N ILE A 409 10.11 32.66 -15.16
CA ILE A 409 10.69 32.03 -16.36
C ILE A 409 10.15 30.61 -16.48
N ARG A 410 9.62 30.25 -17.66
CA ARG A 410 9.31 28.86 -18.03
C ARG A 410 10.62 28.12 -18.28
N ILE A 411 10.82 26.95 -17.67
CA ILE A 411 12.11 26.23 -17.76
C ILE A 411 12.09 25.02 -18.72
N SER A 412 10.93 24.69 -19.29
CA SER A 412 10.76 23.61 -20.26
C SER A 412 9.69 23.98 -21.29
N ASP A 413 9.91 23.64 -22.55
CA ASP A 413 8.92 23.77 -23.62
C ASP A 413 7.83 22.69 -23.55
N GLN A 414 8.05 21.63 -22.78
CA GLN A 414 7.08 20.56 -22.57
C GLN A 414 5.87 21.07 -21.79
N GLU A 415 4.72 20.45 -22.06
CA GLU A 415 3.62 20.45 -21.09
C GLU A 415 4.05 19.67 -19.84
N VAL A 416 3.68 20.17 -18.67
CA VAL A 416 3.96 19.52 -17.39
C VAL A 416 2.66 19.28 -16.64
N THR A 417 2.38 18.03 -16.30
CA THR A 417 1.18 17.62 -15.56
C THR A 417 1.46 17.21 -14.11
N GLY A 418 2.73 17.00 -13.76
CA GLY A 418 3.21 16.75 -12.40
C GLY A 418 4.74 16.77 -12.34
N PHE A 419 5.31 17.11 -11.18
CA PHE A 419 6.77 17.18 -11.00
C PHE A 419 7.22 16.95 -9.54
N LYS A 420 8.46 16.49 -9.38
CA LYS A 420 9.18 16.33 -8.11
C LYS A 420 10.60 16.85 -8.26
N ALA A 421 11.17 17.45 -7.22
CA ALA A 421 12.57 17.87 -7.22
C ALA A 421 13.38 17.05 -6.21
N GLU A 422 14.57 16.62 -6.61
CA GLU A 422 15.52 15.91 -5.76
C GLU A 422 16.96 16.30 -6.16
N GLY A 423 17.72 16.79 -5.19
CA GLY A 423 19.08 17.28 -5.42
C GLY A 423 19.13 18.37 -6.49
N ASP A 424 19.99 18.18 -7.50
CA ASP A 424 20.19 19.12 -8.62
C ASP A 424 19.20 18.91 -9.78
N TYR A 425 18.20 18.03 -9.60
CA TYR A 425 17.29 17.64 -10.67
C TYR A 425 15.82 17.93 -10.32
N ILE A 426 15.07 18.27 -11.36
CA ILE A 426 13.62 18.28 -11.34
C ILE A 426 13.12 17.21 -12.31
N TYR A 427 12.34 16.27 -11.82
CA TYR A 427 11.72 15.21 -12.58
C TYR A 427 10.28 15.55 -12.83
N TYR A 428 9.80 15.35 -14.05
CA TYR A 428 8.43 15.68 -14.39
C TYR A 428 7.92 14.84 -15.56
N HIS A 429 6.62 14.88 -15.76
CA HIS A 429 5.95 14.16 -16.83
C HIS A 429 4.92 15.03 -17.54
N ASN A 430 4.59 14.65 -18.78
CA ASN A 430 3.57 15.32 -19.59
C ASN A 430 2.29 14.47 -19.71
N THR A 431 1.32 14.97 -20.49
CA THR A 431 0.05 14.28 -20.73
C THR A 431 0.19 12.95 -21.50
N TYR A 432 1.34 12.72 -22.14
CA TYR A 432 1.67 11.50 -22.89
C TYR A 432 2.48 10.50 -22.07
N VAL A 433 2.61 10.73 -20.75
CA VAL A 433 3.40 9.90 -19.82
C VAL A 433 4.91 9.95 -20.12
N GLU A 434 5.36 10.85 -21.00
CA GLU A 434 6.78 10.99 -21.27
C GLU A 434 7.47 11.57 -20.04
N LEU A 435 8.61 10.99 -19.67
CA LEU A 435 9.36 11.32 -18.46
C LEU A 435 10.57 12.17 -18.83
N PHE A 436 10.84 13.19 -18.02
CA PHE A 436 11.94 14.10 -18.23
C PHE A 436 12.66 14.37 -16.92
N LYS A 437 13.94 14.74 -17.00
CA LYS A 437 14.68 15.35 -15.91
C LYS A 437 15.32 16.66 -16.38
N TYR A 438 15.18 17.71 -15.59
CA TYR A 438 15.81 19.00 -15.79
C TYR A 438 16.94 19.17 -14.79
N LYS A 439 18.16 19.44 -15.27
CA LYS A 439 19.32 19.70 -14.42
C LYS A 439 19.43 21.19 -14.16
N ILE A 440 19.24 21.59 -12.91
CA ILE A 440 19.02 22.98 -12.51
C ILE A 440 20.21 23.87 -12.87
N LEU A 441 21.43 23.47 -12.50
CA LEU A 441 22.64 24.26 -12.72
C LEU A 441 23.04 24.39 -14.20
N GLU A 442 22.61 23.43 -15.04
CA GLU A 442 22.89 23.47 -16.48
C GLU A 442 21.77 24.16 -17.26
N GLU A 443 20.67 24.49 -16.59
CA GLU A 443 19.43 24.95 -17.19
C GLU A 443 18.96 24.09 -18.37
N LYS A 444 19.14 22.77 -18.25
CA LYS A 444 19.01 21.83 -19.37
C LYS A 444 18.11 20.66 -19.06
N GLU A 445 17.22 20.39 -20.01
CA GLU A 445 16.32 19.25 -20.03
C GLU A 445 16.96 18.02 -20.67
N TYR A 446 16.64 16.86 -20.11
CA TYR A 446 17.03 15.54 -20.60
C TYR A 446 15.80 14.63 -20.62
N PRO A 447 15.38 14.09 -21.78
CA PRO A 447 14.34 13.07 -21.81
C PRO A 447 14.85 11.80 -21.12
N ILE A 448 13.96 11.09 -20.44
CA ILE A 448 14.22 9.78 -19.86
C ILE A 448 13.66 8.76 -20.86
N GLU A 449 14.54 7.95 -21.46
CA GLU A 449 14.14 6.98 -22.48
C GLU A 449 13.13 5.97 -21.90
N THR A 450 11.97 5.88 -22.54
CA THR A 450 10.88 4.99 -22.14
C THR A 450 10.66 3.93 -23.22
N LYS A 451 10.21 2.74 -22.80
CA LYS A 451 9.87 1.63 -23.71
C LYS A 451 8.37 1.55 -24.02
N LEU A 452 7.58 2.51 -23.56
CA LEU A 452 6.13 2.47 -23.73
C LEU A 452 5.74 3.06 -25.09
N GLU A 453 4.81 2.40 -25.76
CA GLU A 453 4.10 3.01 -26.89
C GLU A 453 3.21 4.16 -26.40
N ARG A 454 3.26 5.30 -27.09
CA ARG A 454 2.33 6.42 -26.85
C ARG A 454 0.89 5.91 -26.94
N GLY A 455 0.06 6.21 -25.94
CA GLY A 455 -1.34 5.80 -25.88
C GLY A 455 -2.18 6.62 -24.89
N ASN A 456 -3.46 6.23 -24.70
CA ASN A 456 -4.39 6.87 -23.76
C ASN A 456 -4.08 6.49 -22.30
N ASN A 457 -2.90 6.85 -21.80
CA ASN A 457 -2.52 6.68 -20.41
C ASN A 457 -2.12 8.03 -19.82
N PHE A 458 -2.18 8.15 -18.49
CA PHE A 458 -1.73 9.32 -17.73
C PHE A 458 -1.16 8.85 -16.38
N ILE A 459 -0.48 9.73 -15.65
CA ILE A 459 0.06 9.43 -14.33
C ILE A 459 -0.88 9.99 -13.26
N GLU A 460 -1.37 9.12 -12.38
CA GLU A 460 -2.23 9.50 -11.23
C GLU A 460 -1.39 9.95 -10.04
N ASN A 461 -0.37 9.16 -9.70
CA ASN A 461 0.57 9.42 -8.61
C ASN A 461 2.00 9.23 -9.10
N PHE A 462 2.91 10.08 -8.63
CA PHE A 462 4.29 10.16 -9.11
C PHE A 462 5.22 10.49 -7.96
N GLU A 463 6.20 9.62 -7.69
CA GLU A 463 7.21 9.84 -6.65
C GLU A 463 8.61 9.53 -7.17
N VAL A 464 9.60 10.25 -6.63
CA VAL A 464 11.01 10.12 -6.99
C VAL A 464 11.83 9.97 -5.73
N LEU A 465 12.75 9.01 -5.73
CA LEU A 465 13.70 8.80 -4.66
C LEU A 465 15.01 8.22 -5.20
N GLY A 466 16.14 8.85 -4.87
CA GLY A 466 17.46 8.44 -5.34
C GLY A 466 17.59 8.44 -6.86
N GLY A 467 16.85 9.30 -7.55
CA GLY A 467 16.72 9.32 -9.01
C GLY A 467 15.90 8.17 -9.61
N HIS A 468 15.31 7.30 -8.80
CA HIS A 468 14.36 6.28 -9.23
C HIS A 468 12.95 6.86 -9.26
N ILE A 469 12.26 6.67 -10.37
CA ILE A 469 10.87 7.12 -10.56
C ILE A 469 9.93 5.94 -10.32
N TYR A 470 8.89 6.18 -9.53
CA TYR A 470 7.77 5.29 -9.30
C TYR A 470 6.48 6.02 -9.61
N PHE A 471 5.59 5.40 -10.37
CA PHE A 471 4.32 6.03 -10.72
C PHE A 471 3.17 5.05 -10.82
N GLU A 472 1.97 5.57 -10.54
CA GLU A 472 0.71 4.89 -10.79
C GLU A 472 0.17 5.29 -12.17
N SER A 473 -0.16 4.28 -12.96
CA SER A 473 -0.82 4.45 -14.25
C SER A 473 -2.32 4.70 -14.07
N GLY A 474 -2.85 5.79 -14.62
CA GLY A 474 -4.27 6.12 -14.57
C GLY A 474 -5.17 5.24 -15.44
N LYS A 475 -4.58 4.40 -16.30
CA LYS A 475 -5.35 3.45 -17.12
C LYS A 475 -5.72 2.17 -16.39
N ASP A 476 -4.80 1.63 -15.59
CA ASP A 476 -4.92 0.30 -14.99
C ASP A 476 -4.62 0.28 -13.48
N HIS A 477 -4.28 1.43 -12.89
CA HIS A 477 -3.85 1.58 -11.50
C HIS A 477 -2.64 0.70 -11.13
N GLY A 478 -1.83 0.29 -12.12
CA GLY A 478 -0.59 -0.45 -11.87
C GLY A 478 0.52 0.46 -11.34
N LEU A 479 1.42 -0.08 -10.51
CA LEU A 479 2.65 0.59 -10.09
C LEU A 479 3.75 0.26 -11.11
N TYR A 480 4.45 1.28 -11.60
CA TYR A 480 5.50 1.17 -12.61
C TYR A 480 6.76 1.94 -12.21
N ASN A 481 7.90 1.54 -12.78
CA ASN A 481 9.12 2.35 -12.77
C ASN A 481 9.32 3.14 -14.08
N SER A 482 10.38 3.93 -14.19
CA SER A 482 10.73 4.69 -15.40
C SER A 482 10.91 3.84 -16.68
N ASN A 483 11.20 2.55 -16.53
CA ASN A 483 11.30 1.61 -17.66
C ASN A 483 9.97 0.94 -18.00
N TYR A 484 8.88 1.35 -17.35
CA TYR A 484 7.53 0.80 -17.49
C TYR A 484 7.44 -0.68 -17.15
N VAL A 485 8.32 -1.15 -16.27
CA VAL A 485 8.20 -2.49 -15.70
C VAL A 485 7.12 -2.46 -14.63
N PRO A 486 6.09 -3.33 -14.69
CA PRO A 486 5.09 -3.41 -13.65
C PRO A 486 5.72 -3.94 -12.36
N LEU A 487 5.56 -3.19 -11.28
CA LEU A 487 6.07 -3.50 -9.95
C LEU A 487 4.97 -3.97 -8.99
N GLY A 488 3.71 -3.62 -9.26
CA GLY A 488 2.56 -3.90 -8.40
C GLY A 488 1.23 -3.64 -9.09
N HIS A 489 0.14 -4.14 -8.53
CA HIS A 489 -1.20 -4.04 -9.11
C HIS A 489 -2.21 -3.34 -8.18
N GLY A 490 -2.94 -2.37 -8.74
CA GLY A 490 -4.00 -1.60 -8.06
C GLY A 490 -3.47 -0.82 -6.88
N VAL A 491 -2.72 0.25 -7.17
CA VAL A 491 -2.21 1.21 -6.19
C VAL A 491 -3.36 1.79 -5.38
N GLN A 492 -3.18 1.79 -4.06
CA GLN A 492 -4.09 2.42 -3.10
C GLN A 492 -3.43 3.65 -2.46
N GLU A 493 -2.12 3.59 -2.25
CA GLU A 493 -1.30 4.71 -1.80
C GLU A 493 0.11 4.59 -2.41
N LEU A 494 0.68 5.72 -2.84
CA LEU A 494 2.08 5.86 -3.23
C LEU A 494 2.59 7.16 -2.60
N LYS A 495 3.64 7.09 -1.78
CA LYS A 495 4.20 8.26 -1.11
C LYS A 495 5.65 8.06 -0.69
N LEU A 496 6.32 9.18 -0.42
CA LEU A 496 7.54 9.19 0.39
C LEU A 496 7.22 9.06 1.87
N THR A 497 8.05 8.32 2.60
CA THR A 497 7.95 8.11 4.05
C THR A 497 9.35 7.94 4.66
N GLY A 498 9.44 7.82 5.99
CA GLY A 498 10.69 7.98 6.73
C GLY A 498 10.89 9.41 7.23
N SER A 499 11.69 9.57 8.28
CA SER A 499 11.93 10.87 8.93
C SER A 499 12.63 11.88 8.02
N ASN A 500 13.35 11.39 7.00
CA ASN A 500 14.04 12.17 5.99
C ASN A 500 13.46 11.91 4.58
N LYS A 501 12.27 11.32 4.49
CA LYS A 501 11.65 10.91 3.22
C LYS A 501 12.54 9.95 2.42
N GLU A 502 13.27 9.09 3.13
CA GLU A 502 14.28 8.17 2.59
C GLU A 502 13.73 6.85 2.04
N TYR A 503 12.41 6.68 2.03
CA TYR A 503 11.72 5.51 1.47
C TYR A 503 10.55 5.91 0.57
N VAL A 504 10.33 5.14 -0.50
CA VAL A 504 9.07 5.13 -1.26
C VAL A 504 8.24 3.95 -0.75
N ALA A 505 7.03 4.23 -0.28
CA ALA A 505 6.12 3.22 0.24
C ALA A 505 4.85 3.15 -0.60
N CYS A 506 4.40 1.93 -0.88
CA CYS A 506 3.21 1.67 -1.66
C CYS A 506 2.33 0.60 -1.01
N THR A 507 1.02 0.86 -0.96
CA THR A 507 -0.01 -0.14 -0.68
C THR A 507 -0.77 -0.48 -1.96
N LEU A 508 -1.06 -1.77 -2.13
CA LEU A 508 -1.54 -2.37 -3.38
C LEU A 508 -2.68 -3.35 -3.11
N SER A 509 -3.59 -3.47 -4.07
CA SER A 509 -4.61 -4.52 -4.07
C SER A 509 -4.00 -5.92 -4.26
N GLY A 510 -2.92 -6.00 -5.06
CA GLY A 510 -2.30 -7.25 -5.48
C GLY A 510 -3.17 -8.07 -6.45
N ASN A 511 -2.56 -9.04 -7.14
CA ASN A 511 -3.27 -10.04 -7.94
C ASN A 511 -2.46 -11.36 -8.01
N ASN A 512 -2.86 -12.30 -8.88
CA ASN A 512 -2.19 -13.60 -9.00
C ASN A 512 -0.77 -13.55 -9.59
N GLU A 513 -0.43 -12.48 -10.30
CA GLU A 513 0.88 -12.29 -10.94
C GLU A 513 1.79 -11.39 -10.11
N LEU A 514 1.22 -10.34 -9.51
CA LEU A 514 1.86 -9.37 -8.64
C LEU A 514 1.15 -9.40 -7.27
N PRO A 515 1.44 -10.40 -6.43
CA PRO A 515 0.70 -10.65 -5.19
C PRO A 515 1.08 -9.72 -4.03
N ASP A 516 2.18 -8.98 -4.17
CA ASP A 516 2.63 -8.01 -3.16
C ASP A 516 1.54 -6.96 -2.92
N ARG A 517 1.19 -6.74 -1.65
CA ARG A 517 0.18 -5.77 -1.21
C ARG A 517 0.79 -4.57 -0.49
N ILE A 518 2.04 -4.72 -0.04
CA ILE A 518 2.88 -3.64 0.48
C ILE A 518 4.25 -3.79 -0.16
N ILE A 519 4.81 -2.68 -0.64
CA ILE A 519 6.19 -2.62 -1.10
C ILE A 519 6.85 -1.34 -0.58
N ILE A 520 8.08 -1.45 -0.08
CA ILE A 520 8.91 -0.30 0.29
C ILE A 520 10.25 -0.39 -0.41
N TYR A 521 10.63 0.70 -1.07
CA TYR A 521 11.94 0.89 -1.69
C TYR A 521 12.77 1.90 -0.91
N ASP A 522 14.08 1.66 -0.79
CA ASP A 522 15.03 2.65 -0.30
C ASP A 522 15.57 3.55 -1.43
N ASN A 523 16.46 4.47 -1.07
CA ASN A 523 17.07 5.41 -2.00
C ASN A 523 18.03 4.81 -3.04
N THR A 524 18.37 3.52 -2.94
CA THR A 524 19.14 2.79 -3.96
C THR A 524 18.23 2.09 -4.96
N GLY A 525 16.90 2.20 -4.78
CA GLY A 525 15.90 1.46 -5.53
C GLY A 525 15.75 0.01 -5.08
N LYS A 526 16.40 -0.40 -3.98
CA LYS A 526 16.29 -1.75 -3.43
C LYS A 526 14.95 -1.90 -2.72
N LYS A 527 14.25 -3.00 -2.98
CA LYS A 527 13.08 -3.42 -2.21
C LYS A 527 13.55 -3.85 -0.81
N VAL A 528 13.18 -3.11 0.23
CA VAL A 528 13.62 -3.37 1.62
C VAL A 528 12.51 -3.99 2.48
N PHE A 529 11.27 -3.92 2.03
CA PHE A 529 10.14 -4.57 2.67
C PHE A 529 9.10 -4.93 1.62
N ARG A 530 8.51 -6.12 1.77
CA ARG A 530 7.26 -6.47 1.11
C ARG A 530 6.40 -7.37 1.96
N SER A 531 5.09 -7.19 1.83
CA SER A 531 4.11 -7.98 2.55
C SER A 531 2.88 -8.27 1.70
N SER A 532 2.23 -9.38 2.00
CA SER A 532 0.94 -9.79 1.42
C SER A 532 -0.26 -9.26 2.20
N ASP A 533 -0.03 -8.47 3.25
CA ASP A 533 -1.07 -7.98 4.12
C ASP A 533 -1.96 -6.94 3.43
N ASP A 534 -3.28 -7.08 3.61
CA ASP A 534 -4.22 -6.00 3.30
C ASP A 534 -4.01 -4.84 4.28
N SER A 535 -3.72 -3.64 3.80
CA SER A 535 -3.31 -2.57 4.70
C SER A 535 -3.72 -1.17 4.26
N TYR A 536 -3.66 -0.26 5.23
CA TYR A 536 -3.64 1.19 5.02
C TYR A 536 -2.87 1.85 6.18
N ALA A 537 -2.69 3.17 6.12
CA ALA A 537 -1.90 3.94 7.09
C ALA A 537 -0.44 3.45 7.22
N LEU A 538 0.16 3.05 6.09
CA LEU A 538 1.56 2.64 6.01
C LEU A 538 2.48 3.84 6.29
N THR A 539 3.48 3.66 7.14
CA THR A 539 4.53 4.66 7.40
C THR A 539 5.82 3.99 7.84
N VAL A 540 6.95 4.67 7.66
CA VAL A 540 8.24 4.29 8.22
C VAL A 540 8.68 5.38 9.19
N GLU A 541 9.05 4.98 10.42
CA GLU A 541 9.65 5.86 11.43
C GLU A 541 10.96 5.25 11.92
N GLY A 542 12.07 5.96 11.73
CA GLY A 542 13.40 5.39 11.92
C GLY A 542 13.59 4.12 11.08
N ASN A 543 13.97 3.01 11.73
CA ASN A 543 14.14 1.71 11.07
C ASN A 543 12.89 0.81 11.15
N LYS A 544 11.72 1.35 11.49
CA LYS A 544 10.52 0.55 11.70
C LYS A 544 9.44 0.91 10.68
N VAL A 545 8.89 -0.12 10.05
CA VAL A 545 7.68 -0.02 9.25
C VAL A 545 6.47 -0.26 10.12
N TYR A 546 5.44 0.58 9.95
CA TYR A 546 4.16 0.48 10.63
C TYR A 546 3.03 0.51 9.60
N TYR A 547 2.01 -0.30 9.80
CA TYR A 547 0.77 -0.22 9.03
C TYR A 547 -0.36 -0.87 9.78
N PHE A 548 -1.60 -0.53 9.43
CA PHE A 548 -2.76 -1.25 9.92
C PHE A 548 -3.07 -2.43 8.99
N ASN A 549 -3.21 -3.63 9.55
CA ASN A 549 -3.60 -4.82 8.81
C ASN A 549 -5.12 -5.04 8.92
N LYS A 550 -5.83 -5.04 7.78
CA LYS A 550 -7.30 -5.17 7.74
C LYS A 550 -7.78 -6.58 8.13
N SER A 551 -6.99 -7.61 7.85
CA SER A 551 -7.34 -9.01 8.13
C SER A 551 -7.21 -9.35 9.62
N THR A 552 -6.15 -8.88 10.28
CA THR A 552 -5.94 -9.12 11.71
C THR A 552 -6.55 -8.03 12.59
N ASN A 553 -6.91 -6.87 12.02
CA ASN A 553 -7.41 -5.68 12.72
C ASN A 553 -6.42 -5.18 13.81
N THR A 554 -5.13 -5.21 13.49
CA THR A 554 -4.03 -4.78 14.38
C THR A 554 -3.09 -3.82 13.65
N ILE A 555 -2.29 -3.09 14.41
CA ILE A 555 -1.12 -2.39 13.87
C ILE A 555 0.04 -3.39 13.79
N CYS A 556 0.60 -3.56 12.61
CA CYS A 556 1.79 -4.37 12.37
C CYS A 556 3.04 -3.50 12.44
N ILE A 557 4.10 -4.04 13.02
CA ILE A 557 5.39 -3.38 13.19
C ILE A 557 6.51 -4.31 12.73
N GLY A 558 7.31 -3.87 11.77
CA GLY A 558 8.48 -4.61 11.27
C GLY A 558 9.78 -3.80 11.43
N ASP A 559 10.90 -4.49 11.63
CA ASP A 559 12.22 -3.87 11.72
C ASP A 559 12.98 -4.01 10.39
N LEU A 560 13.33 -2.89 9.77
CA LEU A 560 14.03 -2.80 8.49
C LEU A 560 15.57 -2.92 8.62
N SER A 561 16.12 -2.96 9.83
CA SER A 561 17.57 -2.93 10.05
C SER A 561 18.32 -4.13 9.47
N SER A 562 17.69 -5.30 9.36
CA SER A 562 18.26 -6.48 8.69
C SER A 562 18.37 -6.28 7.18
N ALA A 563 17.36 -5.67 6.56
CA ALA A 563 17.35 -5.39 5.12
C ALA A 563 18.42 -4.36 4.70
N LEU A 564 18.74 -3.42 5.60
CA LEU A 564 19.78 -2.40 5.41
C LEU A 564 21.22 -2.95 5.51
N LYS A 565 21.43 -4.08 6.19
CA LYS A 565 22.75 -4.71 6.37
C LYS A 565 23.18 -5.63 5.22
N GLY A 566 22.24 -6.02 4.35
CA GLY A 566 22.49 -6.99 3.26
C GLY A 566 23.32 -6.46 2.07
N GLY A 567 24.14 -5.43 2.25
CA GLY A 567 25.06 -4.90 1.23
C GLY A 567 26.44 -5.55 1.22
N GLU A 568 26.82 -6.28 2.28
CA GLU A 568 28.10 -6.99 2.33
C GLU A 568 27.88 -8.47 2.65
N GLY A 569 27.88 -9.27 1.58
CA GLY A 569 28.21 -10.70 1.58
C GLY A 569 27.37 -11.61 2.47
N GLN A 570 26.35 -12.25 1.89
CA GLN A 570 25.99 -13.62 2.28
C GLN A 570 25.85 -14.45 1.00
N TRP A 571 26.71 -15.46 0.92
CA TRP A 571 26.78 -16.50 -0.13
C TRP A 571 25.95 -17.71 0.30
#